data_AF-A0A6V8CIC0-F1
#
_entry.id   AF-A0A6V8CIC0-F1
#
_cell.length_a   1.000
_cell.length_b   1.000
_cell.length_c   1.000
_cell.angle_alpha   90.00
_cell.angle_beta   90.00
_cell.angle_gamma   90.00
#
_symmetry.space_group_name_H-M   'P 1'
#
loop_
_entity.id
_entity.type
_entity.pdbx_description
1 polymer ?
#
loop_
_entity_poly.entity_id
_entity_poly.type
_entity_poly.pdbx_seq_one_letter_code
_entity_poly.pdbx_strand_id
1 'polypeptide(L)'
;MSEEGTVTPELEMTELQQRLDEESDRLKKLYSAYEAQEKELIDMKAEIEILEKEIIEREIEKEAQDNLLSRKQNRINELEMSEARVSQRVEHLEPELQKMEEKYSREKDRLGKVFGIAEELDNDLRLAVTELRTRDEWYVDHMGLFEDLNKAIKQRYEMIEKAIEAEKESQHMGRAITEKMEEIIESRAAEMTIEEAEAQIDAESPQTDNASTPEEEEAPAEVSETIQETDASEAPASEAPASENEWNWSESVLAGVMEKHNISDKEGFIEFAKAYDKDNNRYLKGSELGAAALDWVKKEAGEETAEPQESTPSNVAQTEWATNDDPWADA
;
A
#
# COMPACT_ATOMS: atom_id res chain seq x y z
N MET A 1 90.50 -80.66 -86.31
CA MET A 1 91.22 -79.99 -87.40
C MET A 1 91.27 -78.52 -87.09
N SER A 2 92.40 -77.87 -87.36
CA SER A 2 92.57 -76.42 -87.19
C SER A 2 92.07 -75.70 -88.44
N GLU A 3 90.88 -75.10 -88.36
CA GLU A 3 90.55 -73.96 -89.23
C GLU A 3 90.92 -72.68 -88.47
N GLU A 4 92.22 -72.41 -88.48
CA GLU A 4 92.84 -71.16 -88.01
C GLU A 4 92.57 -70.06 -89.05
N GLY A 5 91.27 -69.86 -89.33
CA GLY A 5 90.76 -68.97 -90.36
C GLY A 5 90.89 -67.52 -89.91
N THR A 6 91.61 -66.73 -90.70
CA THR A 6 92.01 -65.35 -90.43
C THR A 6 90.93 -64.51 -89.74
N VAL A 7 91.03 -64.37 -88.41
CA VAL A 7 90.33 -63.32 -87.70
C VAL A 7 90.96 -62.01 -88.13
N THR A 8 90.29 -61.27 -89.01
CA THR A 8 90.73 -59.93 -89.38
C THR A 8 90.50 -59.00 -88.19
N PRO A 9 91.35 -57.98 -87.96
CA PRO A 9 91.14 -57.02 -86.88
C PRO A 9 89.81 -56.26 -87.03
N GLU A 10 89.25 -56.21 -88.24
CA GLU A 10 87.91 -55.67 -88.53
C GLU A 10 86.79 -56.53 -87.90
N LEU A 11 86.90 -57.86 -87.93
CA LEU A 11 85.91 -58.74 -87.29
C LEU A 11 85.97 -58.65 -85.76
N GLU A 12 87.18 -58.68 -85.18
CA GLU A 12 87.40 -58.39 -83.76
C GLU A 12 86.84 -57.03 -83.36
N MET A 13 87.06 -55.99 -84.19
CA MET A 13 86.48 -54.67 -83.96
C MET A 13 84.95 -54.71 -83.99
N THR A 14 84.31 -55.44 -84.90
CA THR A 14 82.84 -55.57 -84.92
C THR A 14 82.28 -56.35 -83.72
N GLU A 15 82.96 -57.39 -83.22
CA GLU A 15 82.55 -58.06 -81.98
C GLU A 15 82.68 -57.15 -80.77
N LEU A 16 83.76 -56.37 -80.69
CA LEU A 16 83.97 -55.39 -79.62
C LEU A 16 82.95 -54.25 -79.69
N GLN A 17 82.60 -53.80 -80.90
CA GLN A 17 81.54 -52.82 -81.15
C GLN A 17 80.18 -53.36 -80.68
N GLN A 18 79.80 -54.58 -81.07
CA GLN A 18 78.54 -55.19 -80.64
C GLN A 18 78.48 -55.38 -79.11
N ARG A 19 79.58 -55.82 -78.48
CA ARG A 19 79.65 -55.92 -77.01
C ARG A 19 79.51 -54.56 -76.35
N LEU A 20 80.14 -53.51 -76.88
CA LEU A 20 80.00 -52.14 -76.39
C LEU A 20 78.55 -51.64 -76.50
N ASP A 21 77.89 -51.91 -77.63
CA ASP A 21 76.48 -51.56 -77.84
C ASP A 21 75.56 -52.32 -76.87
N GLU A 22 75.77 -53.63 -76.69
CA GLU A 22 75.03 -54.45 -75.71
C GLU A 22 75.19 -53.97 -74.27
N GLU A 23 76.41 -53.70 -73.81
CA GLU A 23 76.62 -53.14 -72.47
C GLU A 23 76.02 -51.73 -72.37
N SER A 24 76.06 -50.92 -73.43
CA SER A 24 75.40 -49.61 -73.44
C SER A 24 73.87 -49.73 -73.27
N ASP A 25 73.24 -50.75 -73.84
CA ASP A 25 71.80 -51.00 -73.72
C ASP A 25 71.41 -51.58 -72.36
N ARG A 26 72.28 -52.38 -71.74
CA ARG A 26 72.11 -52.82 -70.34
C ARG A 26 72.26 -51.63 -69.39
N LEU A 27 73.25 -50.76 -69.64
CA LEU A 27 73.49 -49.53 -68.88
C LEU A 27 72.27 -48.57 -68.98
N LYS A 28 71.74 -48.33 -70.19
CA LYS A 28 70.52 -47.52 -70.39
C LYS A 28 69.32 -48.06 -69.61
N LYS A 29 69.11 -49.39 -69.62
CA LYS A 29 68.04 -50.04 -68.86
C LYS A 29 68.21 -49.87 -67.35
N LEU A 30 69.43 -50.06 -66.84
CA LEU A 30 69.76 -49.80 -65.42
C LEU A 30 69.52 -48.33 -65.05
N TYR A 31 69.96 -47.37 -65.87
CA TYR A 31 69.66 -45.95 -65.63
C TYR A 31 68.16 -45.66 -65.60
N SER A 32 67.36 -46.21 -66.53
CA SER A 32 65.91 -46.02 -66.51
C SER A 32 65.22 -46.65 -65.29
N ALA A 33 65.77 -47.75 -64.76
CA ALA A 33 65.29 -48.36 -63.53
C ALA A 33 65.67 -47.54 -62.28
N TYR A 34 66.89 -46.99 -62.23
CA TYR A 34 67.31 -46.06 -61.17
C TYR A 34 66.53 -44.74 -61.21
N GLU A 35 66.22 -44.19 -62.39
CA GLU A 35 65.41 -42.97 -62.53
C GLU A 35 63.96 -43.20 -62.09
N ALA A 36 63.41 -44.40 -62.31
CA ALA A 36 62.11 -44.79 -61.76
C ALA A 36 62.17 -44.95 -60.23
N GLN A 37 63.17 -45.67 -59.72
CA GLN A 37 63.37 -45.86 -58.28
C GLN A 37 63.63 -44.53 -57.54
N GLU A 38 64.31 -43.57 -58.15
CA GLU A 38 64.54 -42.24 -57.57
C GLU A 38 63.22 -41.46 -57.43
N LYS A 39 62.31 -41.56 -58.39
CA LYS A 39 60.97 -40.94 -58.32
C LYS A 39 60.12 -41.62 -57.24
N GLU A 40 60.08 -42.96 -57.21
CA GLU A 40 59.41 -43.70 -56.13
C GLU A 40 59.97 -43.31 -54.75
N LEU A 41 61.29 -43.14 -54.62
CA LEU A 41 61.95 -42.67 -53.39
C LEU A 41 61.73 -41.18 -53.08
N ILE A 42 61.21 -40.36 -54.01
CA ILE A 42 60.78 -38.98 -53.76
C ILE A 42 59.32 -38.98 -53.33
N ASP A 43 58.45 -39.72 -54.04
CA ASP A 43 57.02 -39.83 -53.73
C ASP A 43 56.80 -40.45 -52.34
N MET A 44 57.52 -41.53 -52.00
CA MET A 44 57.49 -42.15 -50.67
C MET A 44 58.00 -41.20 -49.57
N LYS A 45 58.94 -40.29 -49.86
CA LYS A 45 59.38 -39.28 -48.88
C LYS A 45 58.32 -38.21 -48.68
N ALA A 46 57.66 -37.77 -49.74
CA ALA A 46 56.56 -36.83 -49.65
C ALA A 46 55.37 -37.42 -48.86
N GLU A 47 55.07 -38.71 -49.03
CA GLU A 47 54.08 -39.42 -48.20
C GLU A 47 54.50 -39.47 -46.73
N ILE A 48 55.75 -39.85 -46.42
CA ILE A 48 56.28 -39.83 -45.04
C ILE A 48 56.19 -38.42 -44.44
N GLU A 49 56.60 -37.39 -45.17
CA GLU A 49 56.52 -35.99 -44.76
C GLU A 49 55.07 -35.50 -44.50
N ILE A 50 54.06 -36.10 -45.13
CA ILE A 50 52.65 -35.79 -44.88
C ILE A 50 52.18 -36.54 -43.62
N LEU A 51 52.52 -37.82 -43.51
CA LEU A 51 52.18 -38.65 -42.34
C LEU A 51 52.82 -38.13 -41.05
N GLU A 52 54.06 -37.64 -41.10
CA GLU A 52 54.74 -37.02 -39.94
C GLU A 52 53.99 -35.77 -39.46
N LYS A 53 53.51 -34.92 -40.38
CA LYS A 53 52.69 -33.74 -40.06
C LYS A 53 51.33 -34.14 -39.47
N GLU A 54 50.67 -35.12 -40.07
CA GLU A 54 49.38 -35.66 -39.59
C GLU A 54 49.50 -36.33 -38.20
N ILE A 55 50.64 -36.94 -37.89
CA ILE A 55 50.93 -37.49 -36.55
C ILE A 55 51.11 -36.36 -35.52
N ILE A 56 51.83 -35.29 -35.87
CA ILE A 56 52.02 -34.11 -35.00
C ILE A 56 50.67 -33.43 -34.73
N GLU A 57 49.84 -33.23 -35.76
CA GLU A 57 48.50 -32.66 -35.62
C GLU A 57 47.61 -33.50 -34.69
N ARG A 58 47.59 -34.83 -34.86
CA ARG A 58 46.85 -35.74 -33.96
C ARG A 58 47.34 -35.72 -32.51
N GLU A 59 48.64 -35.63 -32.29
CA GLU A 59 49.18 -35.57 -30.92
C GLU A 59 48.84 -34.22 -30.25
N ILE A 60 48.84 -33.11 -31.00
CA ILE A 60 48.35 -31.80 -30.52
C ILE A 60 46.85 -31.85 -30.21
N GLU A 61 46.03 -32.45 -31.06
CA GLU A 61 44.59 -32.64 -30.79
C GLU A 61 44.36 -33.49 -29.52
N LYS A 62 45.15 -34.54 -29.33
CA LYS A 62 45.12 -35.42 -28.17
C LYS A 62 45.55 -34.69 -26.88
N GLU A 63 46.66 -33.94 -26.90
CA GLU A 63 47.05 -33.08 -25.79
C GLU A 63 45.98 -32.04 -25.46
N ALA A 64 45.32 -31.45 -26.47
CA ALA A 64 44.21 -30.51 -26.26
C ALA A 64 42.98 -31.18 -25.61
N GLN A 65 42.67 -32.42 -25.99
CA GLN A 65 41.61 -33.23 -25.38
C GLN A 65 41.95 -33.62 -23.93
N ASP A 66 43.16 -34.09 -23.66
CA ASP A 66 43.63 -34.44 -22.31
C ASP A 66 43.65 -33.22 -21.38
N ASN A 67 44.07 -32.04 -21.89
CA ASN A 67 43.95 -30.77 -21.18
C ASN A 67 42.48 -30.42 -20.84
N LEU A 68 41.54 -30.65 -21.77
CA LEU A 68 40.12 -30.41 -21.53
C LEU A 68 39.53 -31.41 -20.52
N LEU A 69 39.93 -32.69 -20.57
CA LEU A 69 39.53 -33.72 -19.62
C LEU A 69 40.06 -33.41 -18.22
N SER A 70 41.33 -33.01 -18.09
CA SER A 70 41.94 -32.57 -16.82
C SER A 70 41.20 -31.38 -16.20
N ARG A 71 40.89 -30.34 -17.01
CA ARG A 71 40.08 -29.18 -16.57
C ARG A 71 38.68 -29.61 -16.11
N LYS A 72 38.02 -30.52 -16.85
CA LYS A 72 36.71 -31.07 -16.47
C LYS A 72 36.77 -31.88 -15.17
N GLN A 73 37.78 -32.73 -14.99
CA GLN A 73 37.95 -33.52 -13.77
C GLN A 73 38.19 -32.63 -12.56
N ASN A 74 39.08 -31.63 -12.66
CA ASN A 74 39.29 -30.65 -11.60
C ASN A 74 37.98 -29.92 -11.25
N ARG A 75 37.19 -29.54 -12.25
CA ARG A 75 35.88 -28.90 -12.03
C ARG A 75 34.83 -29.83 -11.41
N ILE A 76 34.84 -31.12 -11.73
CA ILE A 76 33.99 -32.13 -11.08
C ILE A 76 34.39 -32.26 -9.61
N ASN A 77 35.69 -32.45 -9.32
CA ASN A 77 36.21 -32.53 -7.96
C ASN A 77 35.89 -31.26 -7.13
N GLU A 78 35.96 -30.07 -7.73
CA GLU A 78 35.52 -28.82 -7.09
C GLU A 78 34.04 -28.83 -6.71
N LEU A 79 33.18 -29.31 -7.61
CA LEU A 79 31.74 -29.39 -7.40
C LEU A 79 31.39 -30.41 -6.33
N GLU A 80 31.94 -31.63 -6.39
CA GLU A 80 31.79 -32.67 -5.36
C GLU A 80 32.23 -32.17 -3.97
N MET A 81 33.38 -31.50 -3.89
CA MET A 81 33.87 -30.89 -2.64
C MET A 81 33.04 -29.68 -2.20
N SER A 82 32.27 -29.05 -3.07
CA SER A 82 31.30 -28.01 -2.70
C SER A 82 29.98 -28.59 -2.23
N GLU A 83 29.50 -29.66 -2.88
CA GLU A 83 28.28 -30.39 -2.55
C GLU A 83 28.40 -31.04 -1.17
N ALA A 84 29.52 -31.71 -0.88
CA ALA A 84 29.79 -32.27 0.45
C ALA A 84 29.75 -31.23 1.57
N ARG A 85 30.28 -30.01 1.33
CA ARG A 85 30.22 -28.89 2.28
C ARG A 85 28.81 -28.32 2.45
N VAL A 86 27.98 -28.39 1.41
CA VAL A 86 26.57 -27.97 1.46
C VAL A 86 25.74 -29.03 2.18
N SER A 87 25.91 -30.32 1.90
CA SER A 87 25.26 -31.43 2.63
C SER A 87 25.54 -31.33 4.12
N GLN A 88 26.81 -31.24 4.52
CA GLN A 88 27.18 -31.10 5.93
C GLN A 88 26.58 -29.85 6.60
N ARG A 89 26.35 -28.77 5.84
CA ARG A 89 25.66 -27.57 6.33
C ARG A 89 24.16 -27.79 6.47
N VAL A 90 23.52 -28.48 5.52
CA VAL A 90 22.10 -28.85 5.59
C VAL A 90 21.86 -29.78 6.79
N GLU A 91 22.68 -30.82 6.95
CA GLU A 91 22.65 -31.75 8.10
C GLU A 91 22.77 -31.05 9.46
N HIS A 92 23.50 -29.92 9.53
CA HIS A 92 23.60 -29.11 10.74
C HIS A 92 22.38 -28.18 10.93
N LEU A 93 21.90 -27.54 9.87
CA LEU A 93 20.81 -26.55 9.93
C LEU A 93 19.42 -27.18 10.04
N GLU A 94 19.18 -28.36 9.48
CA GLU A 94 17.92 -29.10 9.54
C GLU A 94 17.42 -29.33 10.99
N PRO A 95 18.23 -29.86 11.94
CA PRO A 95 17.82 -29.98 13.34
C PRO A 95 17.83 -28.65 14.10
N GLU A 96 18.25 -27.52 13.52
CA GLU A 96 18.04 -26.19 14.09
C GLU A 96 16.73 -25.57 13.59
N LEU A 97 16.42 -25.74 12.31
CA LEU A 97 15.13 -25.40 11.70
C LEU A 97 13.99 -26.12 12.42
N GLN A 98 14.10 -27.45 12.61
CA GLN A 98 13.11 -28.24 13.35
C GLN A 98 12.89 -27.71 14.78
N LYS A 99 13.97 -27.34 15.49
CA LYS A 99 13.87 -26.72 16.84
C LYS A 99 13.28 -25.33 16.82
N MET A 100 13.36 -24.60 15.70
CA MET A 100 12.69 -23.31 15.53
C MET A 100 11.20 -23.50 15.19
N GLU A 101 10.84 -24.45 14.31
CA GLU A 101 9.46 -24.84 14.04
C GLU A 101 8.73 -25.36 15.29
N GLU A 102 9.41 -26.12 16.14
CA GLU A 102 8.91 -26.49 17.48
C GLU A 102 8.66 -25.28 18.39
N LYS A 103 9.47 -24.22 18.30
CA LYS A 103 9.23 -22.98 19.08
C LYS A 103 8.07 -22.21 18.49
N TYR A 104 8.00 -22.07 17.16
CA TYR A 104 6.91 -21.37 16.48
C TYR A 104 5.56 -22.06 16.67
N SER A 105 5.49 -23.39 16.68
CA SER A 105 4.26 -24.12 17.01
C SER A 105 3.86 -23.94 18.47
N ARG A 106 4.79 -24.09 19.42
CA ARG A 106 4.53 -23.80 20.85
C ARG A 106 4.09 -22.36 21.10
N GLU A 107 4.65 -21.38 20.39
CA GLU A 107 4.27 -19.97 20.53
C GLU A 107 2.93 -19.66 19.85
N LYS A 108 2.63 -20.30 18.72
CA LYS A 108 1.29 -20.28 18.11
C LYS A 108 0.22 -20.86 19.06
N ASP A 109 0.52 -21.97 19.72
CA ASP A 109 -0.39 -22.59 20.71
C ASP A 109 -0.56 -21.75 21.98
N ARG A 110 0.47 -21.00 22.39
CA ARG A 110 0.38 -20.00 23.48
C ARG A 110 -0.47 -18.81 23.06
N LEU A 111 -0.19 -18.24 21.89
CA LEU A 111 -0.90 -17.08 21.35
C LEU A 111 -2.37 -17.39 21.10
N GLY A 112 -2.69 -18.59 20.60
CA GLY A 112 -4.08 -19.05 20.46
C GLY A 112 -4.83 -19.16 21.79
N LYS A 113 -4.15 -19.53 22.88
CA LYS A 113 -4.75 -19.52 24.24
C LYS A 113 -4.93 -18.10 24.77
N VAL A 114 -3.99 -17.19 24.51
CA VAL A 114 -4.11 -15.78 24.88
C VAL A 114 -5.26 -15.12 24.12
N PHE A 115 -5.44 -15.41 22.83
CA PHE A 115 -6.61 -14.96 22.06
C PHE A 115 -7.92 -15.56 22.58
N GLY A 116 -7.98 -16.86 22.89
CA GLY A 116 -9.17 -17.46 23.51
C GLY A 116 -9.57 -16.79 24.82
N ILE A 117 -8.60 -16.52 25.72
CA ILE A 117 -8.84 -15.80 26.97
C ILE A 117 -9.27 -14.33 26.70
N ALA A 118 -8.73 -13.68 25.66
CA ALA A 118 -9.13 -12.33 25.28
C ALA A 118 -10.56 -12.30 24.70
N GLU A 119 -10.96 -13.31 23.93
CA GLU A 119 -12.33 -13.48 23.43
C GLU A 119 -13.31 -13.79 24.57
N GLU A 120 -12.93 -14.62 25.55
CA GLU A 120 -13.70 -14.84 26.79
C GLU A 120 -13.91 -13.52 27.55
N LEU A 121 -12.85 -12.74 27.79
CA LEU A 121 -12.91 -11.45 28.49
C LEU A 121 -13.70 -10.37 27.73
N ASP A 122 -13.63 -10.33 26.39
CA ASP A 122 -14.40 -9.42 25.54
C ASP A 122 -15.90 -9.77 25.57
N ASN A 123 -16.25 -11.05 25.63
CA ASN A 123 -17.64 -11.48 25.81
C ASN A 123 -18.17 -11.17 27.23
N ASP A 124 -17.39 -11.44 28.27
CA ASP A 124 -17.73 -11.06 29.66
C ASP A 124 -17.91 -9.53 29.80
N LEU A 125 -17.06 -8.73 29.14
CA LEU A 125 -17.17 -7.27 29.14
C LEU A 125 -18.42 -6.79 28.39
N ARG A 126 -18.79 -7.41 27.26
CA ARG A 126 -20.08 -7.11 26.58
C ARG A 126 -21.26 -7.42 27.49
N LEU A 127 -21.26 -8.58 28.15
CA LEU A 127 -22.33 -8.96 29.08
C LEU A 127 -22.44 -7.94 30.22
N ALA A 128 -21.34 -7.63 30.90
CA ALA A 128 -21.31 -6.63 31.96
C ALA A 128 -21.81 -5.24 31.50
N VAL A 129 -21.44 -4.80 30.28
CA VAL A 129 -21.96 -3.55 29.70
C VAL A 129 -23.48 -3.60 29.46
N THR A 130 -24.03 -4.74 29.03
CA THR A 130 -25.49 -4.89 28.89
C THR A 130 -26.23 -4.98 30.23
N GLU A 131 -25.62 -5.57 31.27
CA GLU A 131 -26.17 -5.59 32.63
C GLU A 131 -26.16 -4.19 33.26
N LEU A 132 -25.07 -3.44 33.11
CA LEU A 132 -24.98 -2.04 33.54
C LEU A 132 -26.02 -1.19 32.81
N ARG A 133 -26.15 -1.34 31.48
CA ARG A 133 -27.14 -0.60 30.68
C ARG A 133 -28.56 -0.88 31.14
N THR A 134 -28.94 -2.15 31.33
CA THR A 134 -30.31 -2.51 31.74
C THR A 134 -30.63 -2.09 33.18
N ARG A 135 -29.63 -2.06 34.08
CA ARG A 135 -29.73 -1.43 35.40
C ARG A 135 -29.95 0.08 35.30
N ASP A 136 -29.26 0.75 34.39
CA ASP A 136 -29.31 2.21 34.25
C ASP A 136 -30.60 2.68 33.55
N GLU A 137 -31.08 1.91 32.57
CA GLU A 137 -32.43 2.05 32.00
C GLU A 137 -33.51 1.87 33.08
N TRP A 138 -33.42 0.82 33.90
CA TRP A 138 -34.31 0.61 35.06
C TRP A 138 -34.26 1.78 36.05
N TYR A 139 -33.08 2.34 36.33
CA TYR A 139 -32.92 3.48 37.23
C TYR A 139 -33.60 4.74 36.69
N VAL A 140 -33.45 5.03 35.39
CA VAL A 140 -34.10 6.17 34.73
C VAL A 140 -35.63 6.04 34.80
N ASP A 141 -36.17 4.86 34.46
CA ASP A 141 -37.62 4.60 34.55
C ASP A 141 -38.15 4.82 35.98
N HIS A 142 -37.42 4.35 37.00
CA HIS A 142 -37.83 4.48 38.39
C HIS A 142 -37.68 5.90 38.94
N MET A 143 -36.70 6.68 38.45
CA MET A 143 -36.58 8.10 38.81
C MET A 143 -37.63 8.97 38.11
N GLY A 144 -38.03 8.63 36.88
CA GLY A 144 -39.15 9.26 36.19
C GLY A 144 -40.45 9.22 37.01
N LEU A 145 -40.73 8.10 37.69
CA LEU A 145 -41.89 7.99 38.59
C LEU A 145 -41.82 8.96 39.78
N PHE A 146 -40.63 9.26 40.31
CA PHE A 146 -40.47 10.25 41.38
C PHE A 146 -40.59 11.69 40.86
N GLU A 147 -40.13 11.97 39.64
CA GLU A 147 -40.37 13.26 39.01
C GLU A 147 -41.86 13.49 38.72
N ASP A 148 -42.56 12.48 38.21
CA ASP A 148 -43.99 12.58 37.89
C ASP A 148 -44.85 12.67 39.16
N LEU A 149 -44.46 11.98 40.24
CA LEU A 149 -45.03 12.21 41.56
C LEU A 149 -44.80 13.65 42.05
N ASN A 150 -43.61 14.22 41.83
CA ASN A 150 -43.31 15.61 42.19
C ASN A 150 -44.14 16.60 41.35
N LYS A 151 -44.29 16.36 40.03
CA LYS A 151 -45.19 17.12 39.13
C LYS A 151 -46.64 17.06 39.62
N ALA A 152 -47.15 15.87 39.94
CA ALA A 152 -48.51 15.68 40.45
C ALA A 152 -48.74 16.31 41.84
N ILE A 153 -47.73 16.29 42.71
CA ILE A 153 -47.77 16.98 44.01
C ILE A 153 -47.84 18.49 43.83
N LYS A 154 -47.06 19.08 42.92
CA LYS A 154 -47.12 20.52 42.58
C LYS A 154 -48.47 20.91 42.00
N GLN A 155 -48.98 20.18 41.01
CA GLN A 155 -50.32 20.38 40.45
C GLN A 155 -51.40 20.31 41.53
N ARG A 156 -51.27 19.40 42.52
CA ARG A 156 -52.18 19.33 43.67
C ARG A 156 -52.07 20.55 44.58
N TYR A 157 -50.88 21.11 44.82
CA TYR A 157 -50.74 22.37 45.56
C TYR A 157 -51.36 23.54 44.80
N GLU A 158 -51.07 23.70 43.50
CA GLU A 158 -51.67 24.74 42.66
C GLU A 158 -53.21 24.68 42.63
N MET A 159 -53.79 23.47 42.61
CA MET A 159 -55.25 23.29 42.70
C MET A 159 -55.80 23.64 44.10
N ILE A 160 -55.05 23.37 45.16
CA ILE A 160 -55.43 23.75 46.54
C ILE A 160 -55.31 25.25 46.73
N GLU A 161 -54.27 25.89 46.19
CA GLU A 161 -54.07 27.34 46.21
C GLU A 161 -55.22 28.04 45.48
N LYS A 162 -55.52 27.64 44.23
CA LYS A 162 -56.68 28.16 43.47
C LYS A 162 -58.02 27.93 44.17
N ALA A 163 -58.18 26.80 44.87
CA ALA A 163 -59.38 26.52 45.66
C ALA A 163 -59.48 27.40 46.93
N ILE A 164 -58.36 27.67 47.61
CA ILE A 164 -58.28 28.58 48.76
C ILE A 164 -58.47 30.04 48.33
N GLU A 165 -57.97 30.43 47.15
CA GLU A 165 -58.20 31.73 46.55
C GLU A 165 -59.68 31.91 46.20
N ALA A 166 -60.31 30.94 45.51
CA ALA A 166 -61.74 30.95 45.24
C ALA A 166 -62.61 30.88 46.52
N GLU A 167 -62.18 30.15 47.57
CA GLU A 167 -62.85 30.19 48.87
C GLU A 167 -62.71 31.57 49.51
N LYS A 168 -61.52 32.16 49.50
CA LYS A 168 -61.25 33.49 50.05
C LYS A 168 -62.04 34.57 49.30
N GLU A 169 -62.12 34.51 47.98
CA GLU A 169 -62.94 35.39 47.14
C GLU A 169 -64.42 35.22 47.45
N SER A 170 -64.92 33.98 47.52
CA SER A 170 -66.33 33.73 47.87
C SER A 170 -66.65 34.08 49.33
N GLN A 171 -65.69 34.00 50.26
CA GLN A 171 -65.82 34.53 51.62
C GLN A 171 -65.80 36.07 51.64
N HIS A 172 -64.98 36.75 50.82
CA HIS A 172 -65.01 38.21 50.71
C HIS A 172 -66.30 38.70 50.06
N MET A 173 -66.76 38.05 48.99
CA MET A 173 -68.07 38.31 48.39
C MET A 173 -69.21 37.99 49.37
N GLY A 174 -69.10 36.90 50.12
CA GLY A 174 -70.03 36.53 51.19
C GLY A 174 -70.09 37.60 52.30
N ARG A 175 -68.94 38.12 52.76
CA ARG A 175 -68.87 39.25 53.70
C ARG A 175 -69.48 40.52 53.11
N ALA A 176 -69.18 40.86 51.87
CA ALA A 176 -69.79 42.01 51.19
C ALA A 176 -71.31 41.84 50.98
N ILE A 177 -71.82 40.61 50.89
CA ILE A 177 -73.26 40.32 50.87
C ILE A 177 -73.86 40.43 52.27
N THR A 178 -73.19 39.93 53.33
CA THR A 178 -73.69 40.08 54.71
C THR A 178 -73.62 41.53 55.18
N GLU A 179 -72.56 42.27 54.86
CA GLU A 179 -72.43 43.71 55.15
C GLU A 179 -73.55 44.50 54.47
N LYS A 180 -73.89 44.20 53.21
CA LYS A 180 -75.05 44.81 52.53
C LYS A 180 -76.39 44.34 53.08
N MET A 181 -76.49 43.12 53.57
CA MET A 181 -77.71 42.62 54.22
C MET A 181 -77.90 43.24 55.60
N GLU A 182 -76.81 43.46 56.34
CA GLU A 182 -76.80 44.21 57.59
C GLU A 182 -77.06 45.70 57.34
N GLU A 183 -76.50 46.32 56.30
CA GLU A 183 -76.83 47.68 55.84
C GLU A 183 -78.32 47.81 55.49
N ILE A 184 -78.92 46.83 54.80
CA ILE A 184 -80.36 46.81 54.49
C ILE A 184 -81.23 46.53 55.75
N ILE A 185 -80.74 45.74 56.70
CA ILE A 185 -81.45 45.50 57.98
C ILE A 185 -81.34 46.71 58.90
N GLU A 186 -80.21 47.41 58.92
CA GLU A 186 -79.95 48.62 59.69
C GLU A 186 -80.63 49.83 59.06
N SER A 187 -80.68 49.93 57.71
CA SER A 187 -81.53 50.91 57.02
C SER A 187 -83.01 50.62 57.29
N ARG A 188 -83.43 49.35 57.34
CA ARG A 188 -84.81 48.98 57.69
C ARG A 188 -85.13 49.16 59.18
N ALA A 189 -84.13 49.10 60.07
CA ALA A 189 -84.29 49.42 61.49
C ALA A 189 -84.27 50.93 61.74
N ALA A 190 -83.51 51.69 60.95
CA ALA A 190 -83.61 53.13 60.85
C ALA A 190 -84.99 53.53 60.30
N GLU A 191 -85.48 52.88 59.24
CA GLU A 191 -86.85 53.03 58.74
C GLU A 191 -87.86 52.71 59.83
N MET A 192 -87.77 51.60 60.58
CA MET A 192 -88.70 51.33 61.69
C MET A 192 -88.64 52.37 62.83
N THR A 193 -87.47 52.92 63.15
CA THR A 193 -87.33 53.95 64.19
C THR A 193 -87.69 55.36 63.69
N ILE A 194 -87.69 55.57 62.38
CA ILE A 194 -88.27 56.73 61.71
C ILE A 194 -89.79 56.56 61.54
N GLU A 195 -90.31 55.36 61.25
CA GLU A 195 -91.74 55.02 61.23
C GLU A 195 -92.37 55.15 62.63
N GLU A 196 -91.63 54.89 63.71
CA GLU A 196 -92.10 55.18 65.09
C GLU A 196 -92.12 56.69 65.40
N ALA A 197 -91.42 57.52 64.61
CA ALA A 197 -91.43 58.98 64.71
C ALA A 197 -92.40 59.67 63.73
N GLU A 198 -92.63 59.08 62.55
CA GLU A 198 -93.42 59.62 61.42
C GLU A 198 -94.56 58.65 61.01
N ALA A 199 -95.23 58.11 62.01
CA ALA A 199 -96.19 57.01 61.91
C ALA A 199 -97.51 57.31 61.15
N GLN A 200 -97.53 57.77 59.89
CA GLN A 200 -98.74 57.65 59.05
C GLN A 200 -98.51 57.72 57.51
N ILE A 201 -98.28 56.54 56.90
CA ILE A 201 -98.62 56.14 55.51
C ILE A 201 -98.15 57.02 54.34
N ASP A 202 -97.06 56.61 53.67
CA ASP A 202 -96.52 57.24 52.45
C ASP A 202 -96.81 56.43 51.15
N ALA A 203 -96.41 56.97 49.99
CA ALA A 203 -97.07 56.76 48.70
C ALA A 203 -96.45 55.70 47.74
N GLU A 204 -97.27 55.28 46.77
CA GLU A 204 -97.01 54.21 45.80
C GLU A 204 -96.81 54.76 44.36
N SER A 205 -95.63 54.53 43.75
CA SER A 205 -95.44 54.28 42.28
C SER A 205 -93.96 54.08 41.90
N PRO A 206 -93.57 52.97 41.23
CA PRO A 206 -92.22 52.76 40.71
C PRO A 206 -92.01 53.28 39.26
N GLN A 207 -90.75 53.31 38.82
CA GLN A 207 -90.30 53.82 37.51
C GLN A 207 -90.38 52.79 36.36
N THR A 208 -90.28 53.29 35.13
CA THR A 208 -90.19 52.53 33.86
C THR A 208 -88.76 52.39 33.33
N ASP A 209 -88.56 51.33 32.53
CA ASP A 209 -87.59 51.10 31.41
C ASP A 209 -86.66 52.27 30.97
N ASN A 210 -85.45 52.06 30.43
CA ASN A 210 -85.07 51.05 29.43
C ASN A 210 -83.53 50.91 29.24
N ALA A 211 -83.08 49.98 28.39
CA ALA A 211 -81.71 49.56 28.09
C ALA A 211 -80.75 50.61 27.47
N SER A 212 -79.43 50.36 27.58
CA SER A 212 -78.56 50.04 26.42
C SER A 212 -77.11 49.65 26.80
N THR A 213 -76.50 48.79 25.96
CA THR A 213 -75.05 48.54 25.76
C THR A 213 -74.35 49.74 25.07
N PRO A 214 -73.00 49.86 24.92
CA PRO A 214 -72.08 48.83 24.37
C PRO A 214 -70.58 48.86 24.84
N GLU A 215 -69.73 48.09 24.14
CA GLU A 215 -68.39 48.37 23.54
C GLU A 215 -67.50 49.53 24.11
N GLU A 216 -66.15 49.52 24.11
CA GLU A 216 -65.11 48.54 23.69
C GLU A 216 -63.71 48.91 24.29
N GLU A 217 -62.64 48.25 23.79
CA GLU A 217 -61.30 48.81 23.50
C GLU A 217 -60.11 48.79 24.51
N GLU A 218 -58.92 48.78 23.88
CA GLU A 218 -57.54 49.09 24.30
C GLU A 218 -56.69 48.18 25.22
N ALA A 219 -55.37 48.26 25.01
CA ALA A 219 -54.34 47.38 25.58
C ALA A 219 -53.16 48.14 26.26
N PRO A 220 -51.90 48.11 25.76
CA PRO A 220 -50.85 47.15 26.10
C PRO A 220 -49.75 47.71 27.06
N ALA A 221 -48.48 47.26 26.91
CA ALA A 221 -47.25 47.67 27.64
C ALA A 221 -47.11 47.12 29.10
N GLU A 222 -45.93 46.96 29.75
CA GLU A 222 -44.48 46.93 29.41
C GLU A 222 -43.71 46.37 30.65
N VAL A 223 -42.39 46.14 30.78
CA VAL A 223 -41.12 46.32 29.99
C VAL A 223 -40.07 45.29 30.50
N SER A 224 -39.09 44.91 29.65
CA SER A 224 -37.72 44.42 30.01
C SER A 224 -37.56 43.07 30.79
N GLU A 225 -36.39 42.43 30.90
CA GLU A 225 -35.00 42.78 30.50
C GLU A 225 -34.32 41.76 29.55
N THR A 226 -33.14 42.13 29.04
CA THR A 226 -32.24 41.34 28.16
C THR A 226 -30.85 41.24 28.80
N ILE A 227 -30.13 40.13 28.58
CA ILE A 227 -28.65 39.89 28.61
C ILE A 227 -28.49 38.35 28.63
N GLN A 228 -27.90 37.64 27.64
CA GLN A 228 -26.47 37.53 27.26
C GLN A 228 -25.57 37.07 28.43
N GLU A 229 -24.51 36.29 28.28
CA GLU A 229 -23.84 35.66 27.13
C GLU A 229 -23.22 34.32 27.62
N THR A 230 -22.43 33.61 26.80
CA THR A 230 -21.38 32.61 27.17
C THR A 230 -21.64 31.64 28.35
N ASP A 231 -21.48 30.33 28.18
CA ASP A 231 -20.17 29.74 27.90
C ASP A 231 -20.25 28.38 27.17
N ALA A 232 -19.14 27.93 26.60
CA ALA A 232 -19.01 26.66 25.88
C ALA A 232 -17.71 25.94 26.24
N SER A 233 -17.80 24.90 27.08
CA SER A 233 -16.68 23.99 27.36
C SER A 233 -17.04 22.52 27.09
N GLU A 234 -16.25 21.93 26.18
CA GLU A 234 -15.69 20.58 26.31
C GLU A 234 -16.66 19.41 26.57
N ALA A 235 -17.18 18.86 25.46
CA ALA A 235 -17.21 17.41 25.36
C ALA A 235 -15.76 16.87 25.36
N PRO A 236 -15.46 15.75 26.05
CA PRO A 236 -14.12 15.17 26.03
C PRO A 236 -13.76 14.65 24.63
N ALA A 237 -12.49 14.79 24.26
CA ALA A 237 -12.02 14.55 22.90
C ALA A 237 -12.28 13.10 22.40
N SER A 238 -13.23 12.95 21.49
CA SER A 238 -13.18 11.90 20.48
C SER A 238 -12.12 12.27 19.44
N GLU A 239 -11.32 11.30 18.99
CA GLU A 239 -10.41 11.49 17.85
C GLU A 239 -11.22 11.95 16.63
N ALA A 240 -10.92 13.16 16.13
CA ALA A 240 -11.65 13.72 15.00
C ALA A 240 -11.34 12.92 13.72
N PRO A 241 -12.34 12.58 12.89
CA PRO A 241 -12.07 12.03 11.58
C PRO A 241 -11.23 13.05 10.78
N ALA A 242 -10.23 12.56 10.04
CA ALA A 242 -9.35 13.39 9.25
C ALA A 242 -10.16 14.33 8.32
N SER A 243 -9.72 15.58 8.19
CA SER A 243 -10.38 16.50 7.27
C SER A 243 -10.34 15.90 5.86
N GLU A 244 -11.47 15.89 5.16
CA GLU A 244 -11.65 15.05 3.96
C GLU A 244 -10.81 15.50 2.75
N ASN A 245 -9.89 16.46 2.89
CA ASN A 245 -9.04 16.99 1.82
C ASN A 245 -7.53 17.06 2.16
N GLU A 246 -7.11 16.76 3.39
CA GLU A 246 -5.69 16.82 3.76
C GLU A 246 -4.93 15.55 3.38
N TRP A 247 -3.77 15.73 2.75
CA TRP A 247 -2.83 14.65 2.42
C TRP A 247 -2.06 14.23 3.67
N ASN A 248 -1.90 12.93 3.86
CA ASN A 248 -1.25 12.36 5.05
C ASN A 248 0.05 11.63 4.66
N TRP A 249 1.01 11.57 5.58
CA TRP A 249 2.25 10.79 5.43
C TRP A 249 2.86 10.51 6.80
N SER A 250 3.80 9.56 6.86
CA SER A 250 4.61 9.34 8.07
C SER A 250 5.85 10.22 8.03
N GLU A 251 5.88 11.30 8.81
CA GLU A 251 6.96 12.30 8.86
C GLU A 251 8.35 11.67 9.08
N SER A 252 8.45 10.63 9.90
CA SER A 252 9.71 9.86 10.12
C SER A 252 10.22 9.19 8.83
N VAL A 253 9.30 8.66 8.00
CA VAL A 253 9.64 8.01 6.73
C VAL A 253 9.98 9.05 5.67
N LEU A 254 9.25 10.18 5.64
CA LEU A 254 9.57 11.32 4.77
C LEU A 254 10.98 11.86 5.06
N ALA A 255 11.30 12.13 6.33
CA ALA A 255 12.61 12.61 6.75
C ALA A 255 13.73 11.61 6.37
N GLY A 256 13.56 10.31 6.65
CA GLY A 256 14.55 9.29 6.29
C GLY A 256 14.74 9.10 4.78
N VAL A 257 13.72 9.35 3.96
CA VAL A 257 13.85 9.36 2.50
C VAL A 257 14.58 10.62 2.02
N MET A 258 14.22 11.80 2.56
CA MET A 258 14.89 13.06 2.20
C MET A 258 16.38 13.06 2.58
N GLU A 259 16.73 12.58 3.78
CA GLU A 259 18.12 12.46 4.24
C GLU A 259 18.92 11.52 3.32
N LYS A 260 18.38 10.33 3.02
CA LYS A 260 19.03 9.32 2.17
C LYS A 260 19.26 9.79 0.73
N HIS A 261 18.43 10.70 0.22
CA HIS A 261 18.48 11.22 -1.15
C HIS A 261 18.95 12.68 -1.24
N ASN A 262 19.44 13.25 -0.12
CA ASN A 262 19.92 14.64 0.00
C ASN A 262 18.94 15.73 -0.49
N ILE A 263 17.64 15.47 -0.41
CA ILE A 263 16.58 16.39 -0.86
C ILE A 263 16.42 17.52 0.17
N SER A 264 16.63 18.76 -0.27
CA SER A 264 16.59 19.95 0.59
C SER A 264 15.23 20.66 0.61
N ASP A 265 14.46 20.59 -0.48
CA ASP A 265 13.09 21.13 -0.55
C ASP A 265 12.09 20.08 -0.05
N LYS A 266 11.47 20.34 1.10
CA LYS A 266 10.41 19.48 1.65
C LYS A 266 9.09 19.66 0.91
N GLU A 267 8.75 20.89 0.55
CA GLU A 267 7.40 21.23 0.09
C GLU A 267 7.24 20.86 -1.39
N GLY A 268 8.19 21.25 -2.25
CA GLY A 268 8.22 20.83 -3.65
C GLY A 268 8.36 19.30 -3.82
N PHE A 269 9.07 18.63 -2.90
CA PHE A 269 9.13 17.17 -2.89
C PHE A 269 7.80 16.51 -2.50
N ILE A 270 7.09 17.04 -1.50
CA ILE A 270 5.73 16.57 -1.16
C ILE A 270 4.79 16.78 -2.35
N GLU A 271 4.85 17.93 -3.04
CA GLU A 271 4.01 18.18 -4.22
C GLU A 271 4.30 17.22 -5.37
N PHE A 272 5.57 16.91 -5.65
CA PHE A 272 5.95 15.91 -6.64
C PHE A 272 5.48 14.50 -6.23
N ALA A 273 5.64 14.13 -4.96
CA ALA A 273 5.28 12.81 -4.47
C ALA A 273 3.77 12.54 -4.45
N LYS A 274 2.90 13.57 -4.46
CA LYS A 274 1.44 13.41 -4.65
C LYS A 274 1.09 12.71 -5.97
N ALA A 275 1.93 12.82 -7.00
CA ALA A 275 1.75 12.11 -8.28
C ALA A 275 2.14 10.62 -8.22
N TYR A 276 2.70 10.15 -7.10
CA TYR A 276 3.17 8.77 -6.90
C TYR A 276 2.24 7.93 -6.00
N ASP A 277 1.13 8.49 -5.51
CA ASP A 277 0.02 7.72 -4.91
C ASP A 277 -0.60 6.80 -5.97
N LYS A 278 -0.61 5.49 -5.71
CA LYS A 278 -1.05 4.45 -6.66
C LYS A 278 -2.35 3.75 -6.27
N ASP A 279 -2.83 3.95 -5.06
CA ASP A 279 -4.12 3.42 -4.58
C ASP A 279 -5.10 4.55 -4.20
N ASN A 280 -4.77 5.80 -4.54
CA ASN A 280 -5.60 7.01 -4.45
C ASN A 280 -6.14 7.26 -3.03
N ASN A 281 -5.42 6.78 -2.02
CA ASN A 281 -5.80 6.85 -0.61
C ASN A 281 -5.39 8.19 0.05
N ARG A 282 -4.58 9.02 -0.64
CA ARG A 282 -4.02 10.30 -0.17
C ARG A 282 -3.09 10.18 1.04
N TYR A 283 -2.51 8.99 1.22
CA TYR A 283 -1.48 8.65 2.22
C TYR A 283 -0.20 8.15 1.54
N LEU A 284 0.86 8.95 1.57
CA LEU A 284 2.11 8.61 0.88
C LEU A 284 2.93 7.60 1.70
N LYS A 285 3.17 6.41 1.15
CA LYS A 285 3.97 5.35 1.78
C LYS A 285 5.45 5.49 1.46
N GLY A 286 6.32 4.92 2.29
CA GLY A 286 7.78 4.95 2.09
C GLY A 286 8.27 4.37 0.75
N SER A 287 7.52 3.45 0.14
CA SER A 287 7.80 2.92 -1.20
C SER A 287 7.49 3.92 -2.31
N GLU A 288 6.48 4.76 -2.13
CA GLU A 288 6.04 5.77 -3.10
C GLU A 288 6.92 7.02 -2.96
N LEU A 289 7.17 7.47 -1.73
CA LEU A 289 8.19 8.48 -1.40
C LEU A 289 9.59 8.06 -1.91
N GLY A 290 9.98 6.79 -1.75
CA GLY A 290 11.26 6.29 -2.24
C GLY A 290 11.38 6.26 -3.77
N ALA A 291 10.27 6.01 -4.49
CA ALA A 291 10.22 6.10 -5.94
C ALA A 291 10.27 7.58 -6.41
N ALA A 292 9.46 8.44 -5.80
CA ALA A 292 9.46 9.87 -6.05
C ALA A 292 10.83 10.49 -5.79
N ALA A 293 11.55 10.07 -4.74
CA ALA A 293 12.89 10.59 -4.42
C ALA A 293 13.94 10.20 -5.48
N LEU A 294 13.85 8.99 -6.04
CA LEU A 294 14.73 8.57 -7.14
C LEU A 294 14.48 9.39 -8.41
N ASP A 295 13.23 9.67 -8.75
CA ASP A 295 12.88 10.42 -9.95
C ASP A 295 13.07 11.94 -9.77
N TRP A 296 12.86 12.48 -8.57
CA TRP A 296 13.21 13.85 -8.20
C TRP A 296 14.72 14.09 -8.35
N VAL A 297 15.56 13.16 -7.88
CA VAL A 297 17.02 13.27 -8.04
C VAL A 297 17.45 13.20 -9.51
N LYS A 298 16.77 12.42 -10.37
CA LYS A 298 17.04 12.44 -11.83
C LYS A 298 16.66 13.78 -12.47
N LYS A 299 15.51 14.34 -12.07
CA LYS A 299 15.00 15.63 -12.53
C LYS A 299 15.97 16.76 -12.16
N GLU A 300 16.43 16.80 -10.91
CA GLU A 300 17.45 17.75 -10.44
C GLU A 300 18.83 17.50 -11.09
N ALA A 301 19.15 16.26 -11.46
CA ALA A 301 20.38 15.91 -12.18
C ALA A 301 20.37 16.24 -13.68
N GLY A 302 19.24 16.69 -14.24
CA GLY A 302 19.17 17.26 -15.59
C GLY A 302 18.95 16.28 -16.74
N GLU A 303 18.35 15.10 -16.50
CA GLU A 303 17.87 14.25 -17.60
C GLU A 303 16.44 14.65 -18.02
N GLU A 304 16.32 15.46 -19.09
CA GLU A 304 15.03 15.76 -19.73
C GLU A 304 14.46 14.52 -20.45
N THR A 305 13.68 13.70 -19.75
CA THR A 305 12.80 12.72 -20.41
C THR A 305 11.59 13.44 -21.01
N ALA A 306 11.65 13.70 -22.32
CA ALA A 306 10.63 14.46 -23.05
C ALA A 306 9.21 13.86 -22.98
N GLU A 307 8.21 14.73 -23.00
CA GLU A 307 6.80 14.33 -23.12
C GLU A 307 6.47 13.72 -24.50
N PRO A 308 5.51 12.78 -24.58
CA PRO A 308 5.21 12.06 -25.81
C PRO A 308 4.36 12.89 -26.80
N GLN A 309 4.92 13.19 -27.97
CA GLN A 309 4.17 13.71 -29.12
C GLN A 309 3.86 12.56 -30.11
N GLU A 310 2.57 12.29 -30.34
CA GLU A 310 2.13 11.45 -31.46
C GLU A 310 2.23 12.23 -32.79
N SER A 311 2.81 11.65 -33.85
CA SER A 311 2.25 11.74 -35.22
C SER A 311 3.00 10.92 -36.29
N THR A 312 2.48 9.73 -36.60
CA THR A 312 2.52 9.03 -37.92
C THR A 312 3.86 8.60 -38.57
N PRO A 313 3.88 7.50 -39.36
CA PRO A 313 5.10 6.98 -40.01
C PRO A 313 5.21 7.30 -41.52
N SER A 314 6.44 7.48 -42.03
CA SER A 314 6.74 7.27 -43.46
C SER A 314 8.24 7.07 -43.77
N ASN A 315 8.62 5.80 -44.03
CA ASN A 315 9.36 5.28 -45.18
C ASN A 315 10.71 5.88 -45.69
N VAL A 316 11.44 5.01 -46.39
CA VAL A 316 12.61 5.21 -47.26
C VAL A 316 13.99 5.28 -46.58
N ALA A 317 14.73 4.19 -46.78
CA ALA A 317 16.11 3.97 -46.43
C ALA A 317 17.11 4.93 -47.08
N GLN A 318 18.32 5.01 -46.49
CA GLN A 318 19.54 5.14 -47.27
C GLN A 318 20.65 4.27 -46.66
N THR A 319 21.27 3.43 -47.50
CA THR A 319 22.40 2.57 -47.14
C THR A 319 23.64 3.13 -47.80
N GLU A 320 24.60 3.63 -47.02
CA GLU A 320 25.90 4.07 -47.55
C GLU A 320 27.06 3.40 -46.80
N TRP A 321 28.15 3.22 -47.55
CA TRP A 321 29.29 2.37 -47.23
C TRP A 321 30.56 3.10 -47.62
N ALA A 322 31.30 3.60 -46.63
CA ALA A 322 32.63 4.17 -46.76
C ALA A 322 33.41 3.78 -45.51
N THR A 323 34.19 2.70 -45.52
CA THR A 323 35.57 2.59 -46.06
C THR A 323 36.62 3.38 -45.27
N ASN A 324 37.60 2.64 -44.74
CA ASN A 324 38.93 3.08 -44.37
C ASN A 324 39.05 4.08 -43.20
N ASP A 325 39.50 3.59 -42.05
CA ASP A 325 40.93 3.73 -41.76
C ASP A 325 41.45 2.46 -41.07
N ASP A 326 42.63 1.98 -41.49
CA ASP A 326 43.23 0.71 -41.05
C ASP A 326 44.66 0.98 -40.52
N PRO A 327 44.85 1.11 -39.19
CA PRO A 327 46.06 1.71 -38.61
C PRO A 327 47.23 0.71 -38.47
N TRP A 328 47.57 -0.02 -39.53
CA TRP A 328 48.76 -0.89 -39.57
C TRP A 328 50.04 -0.09 -39.85
N ALA A 329 50.67 0.45 -38.80
CA ALA A 329 52.04 0.96 -38.86
C ALA A 329 52.77 0.83 -37.50
N ASP A 330 53.95 0.21 -37.55
CA ASP A 330 55.05 0.25 -36.57
C ASP A 330 54.78 -0.04 -35.07
N ALA A 331 54.83 -1.33 -34.70
CA ALA A 331 55.36 -1.83 -33.41
C ALA A 331 55.78 -3.32 -33.48
#